data_AF-A0A453RES3-F1
#
_entry.id   AF-A0A453RES3-F1
#
_cell.length_a   1.000
_cell.length_b   1.000
_cell.length_c   1.000
_cell.angle_alpha   90.00
_cell.angle_beta   90.00
_cell.angle_gamma   90.00
#
_symmetry.space_group_name_H-M   'P 1'
#
loop_
_entity.id
_entity.type
_entity.pdbx_description
1 polymer ?
#
loop_
_entity_poly.entity_id
_entity_poly.type
_entity_poly.pdbx_seq_one_letter_code
_entity_poly.pdbx_strand_id
1 'polypeptide(L)'
;MQPEKTSGTIKQQLAAIAPTLEQLNKKKNERKREFVSVQSQIDQICGEIAGTTEVGEQVATPQVNEDDLTLERLEDFRSQLQELEKEKSNRLEKVLEYVSMVHDLCTVLGMDFLSTVTEVHPSLDDSIADNCKSISDETLSKLDKTVATLHEDKKLRLSKLQELVGQLYDLWDLMDAPTQERSMFDHVTCNRSASVDEVTAPGALALDLIEQAETEVQRLDQLKYSKMKEIAFKKQTELEDIYAGAHTVIDTAAAHMKLLALIEAGNIEPTELIADMEGQISKAKEEALSRKDILDKVEKWMSACEEESWLEDYNRVC
;
A
#
# COMPACT_ATOMS: atom_id res chain seq x y z
N MET A 1 42.91 -49.02 -34.67
CA MET A 1 43.47 -50.39 -34.62
C MET A 1 43.71 -50.83 -36.05
N GLN A 2 44.95 -51.17 -36.42
CA GLN A 2 45.23 -51.78 -37.72
C GLN A 2 44.80 -53.25 -37.67
N PRO A 3 44.11 -53.78 -38.69
CA PRO A 3 43.78 -55.19 -38.74
C PRO A 3 45.07 -55.97 -39.04
N GLU A 4 45.52 -56.79 -38.09
CA GLU A 4 46.60 -57.75 -38.33
C GLU A 4 46.17 -58.70 -39.46
N LYS A 5 47.02 -58.82 -40.49
CA LYS A 5 46.80 -59.76 -41.60
C LYS A 5 46.92 -61.19 -41.07
N THR A 6 45.79 -61.79 -40.73
CA THR A 6 45.73 -63.19 -40.30
C THR A 6 45.77 -64.11 -41.51
N SER A 7 46.84 -64.89 -41.63
CA SER A 7 46.99 -65.92 -42.66
C SER A 7 46.18 -67.16 -42.27
N GLY A 8 45.00 -67.36 -42.87
CA GLY A 8 44.11 -68.49 -42.57
C GLY A 8 42.92 -68.60 -43.54
N THR A 9 42.16 -69.69 -43.44
CA THR A 9 40.92 -69.87 -44.24
C THR A 9 39.89 -68.79 -43.91
N ILE A 10 39.00 -68.45 -44.86
CA ILE A 10 37.93 -67.45 -44.67
C ILE A 10 37.16 -67.67 -43.35
N LYS A 11 36.92 -68.94 -42.99
CA LYS A 11 36.22 -69.31 -41.75
C LYS A 11 37.00 -68.96 -40.48
N GLN A 12 38.33 -69.11 -40.49
CA GLN A 12 39.21 -68.72 -39.37
C GLN A 12 39.35 -67.21 -39.26
N GLN A 13 39.43 -66.50 -40.38
CA GLN A 13 39.43 -65.03 -40.40
C GLN A 13 38.11 -64.47 -39.85
N LEU A 14 36.97 -65.09 -40.20
CA LEU A 14 35.66 -64.68 -39.71
C LEU A 14 35.51 -64.93 -38.19
N ALA A 15 36.00 -66.07 -37.70
CA ALA A 15 36.06 -66.37 -36.27
C ALA A 15 36.98 -65.40 -35.48
N ALA A 16 38.06 -64.91 -36.10
CA ALA A 16 38.95 -63.93 -35.48
C ALA A 16 38.35 -62.52 -35.42
N ILE A 17 37.52 -62.13 -36.40
CA ILE A 17 36.89 -60.79 -36.47
C ILE A 17 35.64 -60.69 -35.58
N ALA A 18 34.89 -61.79 -35.43
CA ALA A 18 33.65 -61.85 -34.66
C ALA A 18 33.70 -61.20 -33.25
N PRO A 19 34.68 -61.50 -32.38
CA PRO A 19 34.76 -60.86 -31.05
C PRO A 19 35.02 -59.35 -31.11
N THR A 20 35.79 -58.89 -32.11
CA THR A 20 36.04 -57.45 -32.31
C THR A 20 34.77 -56.73 -32.75
N LEU A 21 33.97 -57.35 -33.62
CA LEU A 21 32.69 -56.81 -34.07
C LEU A 21 31.68 -56.72 -32.91
N GLU A 22 31.61 -57.75 -32.07
CA GLU A 22 30.75 -57.78 -30.89
C GLU A 22 31.12 -56.67 -29.90
N GLN A 23 32.41 -56.45 -29.67
CA GLN A 23 32.90 -55.36 -28.82
C GLN A 23 32.54 -53.98 -29.39
N LEU A 24 32.64 -53.78 -30.71
CA LEU A 24 32.25 -52.53 -31.36
C LEU A 24 30.74 -52.29 -31.29
N ASN A 25 29.92 -53.32 -31.47
CA ASN A 25 28.47 -53.24 -31.29
C ASN A 25 28.10 -52.86 -29.87
N LYS A 26 28.76 -53.43 -28.87
CA LYS A 26 28.55 -53.06 -27.46
C LYS A 26 28.85 -51.59 -27.22
N LYS A 27 30.01 -51.10 -27.70
CA LYS A 27 30.39 -49.67 -27.59
C LYS A 27 29.41 -48.76 -28.33
N LYS A 28 28.92 -49.15 -29.51
CA LYS A 28 27.90 -48.38 -30.25
C LYS A 28 26.61 -48.26 -29.43
N ASN A 29 26.13 -49.37 -28.87
CA ASN A 29 24.91 -49.39 -28.06
C ASN A 29 25.05 -48.61 -26.76
N GLU A 30 26.23 -48.67 -26.11
CA GLU A 30 26.54 -47.84 -24.95
C GLU A 30 26.47 -46.34 -25.29
N ARG A 31 27.14 -45.91 -26.36
CA ARG A 31 27.06 -44.51 -26.82
C ARG A 31 25.64 -44.09 -27.14
N LYS A 32 24.87 -44.93 -27.85
CA LYS A 32 23.48 -44.62 -28.17
C LYS A 32 22.66 -44.37 -26.90
N ARG A 33 22.84 -45.17 -25.85
CA ARG A 33 22.17 -44.94 -24.55
C ARG A 33 22.59 -43.63 -23.90
N GLU A 34 23.86 -43.27 -23.96
CA GLU A 34 24.34 -41.97 -23.45
C GLU A 34 23.71 -40.80 -24.20
N PHE A 35 23.64 -40.85 -25.54
CA PHE A 35 22.95 -39.84 -26.34
C PHE A 35 21.48 -39.69 -25.95
N VAL A 36 20.73 -40.79 -25.82
CA VAL A 36 19.33 -40.76 -25.36
C VAL A 36 19.22 -40.10 -23.99
N SER A 37 20.11 -40.46 -23.06
CA SER A 37 20.11 -39.92 -21.71
C SER A 37 20.36 -38.41 -21.69
N VAL A 38 21.39 -37.93 -22.37
CA VAL A 38 21.76 -36.50 -22.37
C VAL A 38 20.68 -35.68 -23.08
N GLN A 39 20.20 -36.12 -24.24
CA GLN A 39 19.13 -35.42 -24.96
C GLN A 39 17.83 -35.39 -24.15
N SER A 40 17.49 -36.46 -23.44
CA SER A 40 16.27 -36.49 -22.61
C SER A 40 16.34 -35.48 -21.47
N GLN A 41 17.52 -35.28 -20.87
CA GLN A 41 17.71 -34.28 -19.82
C GLN A 41 17.66 -32.85 -20.40
N ILE A 42 18.25 -32.64 -21.58
CA ILE A 42 18.16 -31.36 -22.30
C ILE A 42 16.69 -31.02 -22.59
N ASP A 43 15.95 -31.94 -23.20
CA ASP A 43 14.54 -31.72 -23.55
C ASP A 43 13.67 -31.49 -22.31
N GLN A 44 13.97 -32.17 -21.20
CA GLN A 44 13.33 -31.94 -19.91
C GLN A 44 13.58 -30.52 -19.39
N ILE A 45 14.84 -30.08 -19.30
CA ILE A 45 15.16 -28.73 -18.78
C ILE A 45 14.58 -27.65 -19.71
N CYS A 46 14.67 -27.84 -21.02
CA CYS A 46 14.06 -26.94 -22.00
C CYS A 46 12.54 -26.86 -21.83
N GLY A 47 11.87 -28.01 -21.60
CA GLY A 47 10.44 -28.07 -21.35
C GLY A 47 10.02 -27.39 -20.05
N GLU A 48 10.79 -27.57 -18.97
CA GLU A 48 10.57 -26.89 -17.69
C GLU A 48 10.75 -25.36 -17.80
N ILE A 49 11.77 -24.91 -18.55
CA ILE A 49 12.02 -23.48 -18.82
C ILE A 49 10.90 -22.87 -19.69
N ALA A 50 10.46 -23.58 -20.72
CA ALA A 50 9.37 -23.13 -21.58
C ALA A 50 7.99 -23.21 -20.89
N GLY A 51 7.87 -23.98 -19.81
CA GLY A 51 6.60 -24.26 -19.15
C GLY A 51 5.71 -25.25 -19.91
N THR A 52 6.26 -26.02 -20.84
CA THR A 52 5.51 -27.06 -21.59
C THR A 52 5.46 -28.40 -20.86
N THR A 53 6.29 -28.55 -19.84
CA THR A 53 6.48 -29.80 -19.09
C THR A 53 6.57 -29.44 -17.61
N GLU A 54 5.82 -30.12 -16.75
CA GLU A 54 5.96 -29.93 -15.32
C GLU A 54 7.28 -30.54 -14.81
N VAL A 55 7.83 -29.98 -13.74
CA VAL A 55 9.10 -30.47 -13.20
C VAL A 55 8.93 -31.91 -12.71
N GLY A 56 9.70 -32.83 -13.30
CA GLY A 56 9.64 -34.26 -13.00
C GLY A 56 8.71 -35.08 -13.90
N GLU A 57 8.04 -34.45 -14.87
CA GLU A 57 7.28 -35.15 -15.90
C GLU A 57 8.22 -35.82 -16.93
N GLN A 58 7.94 -37.08 -17.27
CA GLN A 58 8.78 -37.83 -18.20
C GLN A 58 8.57 -37.32 -19.63
N VAL A 59 9.61 -36.69 -20.18
CA VAL A 59 9.63 -36.30 -21.60
C VAL A 59 9.77 -37.54 -22.48
N ALA A 60 9.13 -37.49 -23.65
CA ALA A 60 9.22 -38.54 -24.66
C ALA A 60 10.69 -38.84 -25.01
N THR A 61 11.02 -40.12 -25.20
CA THR A 61 12.39 -40.54 -25.52
C THR A 61 12.88 -39.88 -26.82
N PRO A 62 14.00 -39.15 -26.80
CA PRO A 62 14.52 -38.46 -27.98
C PRO A 62 14.90 -39.43 -29.10
N GLN A 63 14.66 -39.04 -30.36
CA GLN A 63 15.19 -39.77 -31.50
C GLN A 63 16.65 -39.41 -31.74
N VAL A 64 17.55 -40.32 -31.35
CA VAL A 64 18.99 -40.15 -31.59
C VAL A 64 19.32 -40.41 -33.06
N ASN A 65 20.03 -39.47 -33.68
CA ASN A 65 20.60 -39.64 -35.01
C ASN A 65 21.68 -40.75 -34.97
N GLU A 66 21.36 -41.92 -35.53
CA GLU A 66 22.28 -43.06 -35.58
C GLU A 66 23.42 -42.91 -36.58
N ASP A 67 23.32 -41.95 -37.51
CA ASP A 67 24.33 -41.71 -38.54
C ASP A 67 25.56 -40.98 -37.96
N ASP A 68 25.43 -40.35 -36.79
CA ASP A 68 26.47 -39.56 -36.15
C ASP A 68 26.51 -39.77 -34.61
N LEU A 69 27.22 -40.84 -34.22
CA LEU A 69 27.53 -41.20 -32.83
C LEU A 69 28.99 -40.87 -32.47
N THR A 70 29.48 -39.74 -32.99
CA THR A 70 30.84 -39.25 -32.72
C THR A 70 30.99 -38.78 -31.26
N LEU A 71 32.22 -38.84 -30.74
CA LEU A 71 32.51 -38.38 -29.38
C LEU A 71 32.44 -36.85 -29.28
N GLU A 72 32.82 -36.14 -30.34
CA GLU A 72 32.74 -34.69 -30.44
C GLU A 72 31.31 -34.20 -30.25
N ARG A 73 30.35 -34.76 -31.01
CA ARG A 73 28.95 -34.40 -30.88
C ARG A 73 28.34 -34.76 -29.52
N LEU A 74 28.77 -35.87 -28.91
CA LEU A 74 28.33 -36.22 -27.57
C LEU A 74 28.83 -35.19 -26.54
N GLU A 75 30.05 -34.70 -26.71
CA GLU A 75 30.63 -33.66 -25.85
C GLU A 75 29.94 -32.31 -26.05
N ASP A 76 29.51 -31.98 -27.27
CA ASP A 76 28.70 -30.79 -27.53
C ASP A 76 27.37 -30.84 -26.77
N PHE A 77 26.66 -31.99 -26.80
CA PHE A 77 25.43 -32.15 -26.03
C PHE A 77 25.68 -32.11 -24.51
N ARG A 78 26.79 -32.67 -24.02
CA ARG A 78 27.16 -32.55 -22.60
C ARG A 78 27.43 -31.11 -22.19
N SER A 79 28.10 -30.34 -23.05
CA SER A 79 28.35 -28.91 -22.84
C SER A 79 27.03 -28.13 -22.79
N GLN A 80 26.10 -28.38 -23.72
CA GLN A 80 24.77 -27.79 -23.70
C GLN A 80 23.98 -28.14 -22.44
N LEU A 81 24.02 -29.41 -22.03
CA LEU A 81 23.37 -29.86 -20.80
C LEU A 81 23.94 -29.11 -19.57
N GLN A 82 25.26 -28.97 -19.48
CA GLN A 82 25.89 -28.24 -18.38
C GLN A 82 25.49 -26.76 -18.35
N GLU A 83 25.39 -26.10 -19.50
CA GLU A 83 24.89 -24.72 -19.60
C GLU A 83 23.43 -24.61 -19.15
N LEU A 84 22.58 -25.56 -19.56
CA LEU A 84 21.16 -25.62 -19.17
C LEU A 84 20.97 -25.91 -17.68
N GLU A 85 21.76 -26.81 -17.08
CA GLU A 85 21.75 -27.08 -15.64
C GLU A 85 22.12 -25.82 -14.83
N LYS A 86 23.10 -25.06 -15.33
CA LYS A 86 23.47 -23.77 -14.75
C LYS A 86 22.35 -22.75 -14.86
N GLU A 87 21.73 -22.62 -16.04
CA GLU A 87 20.59 -21.73 -16.24
C GLU A 87 19.40 -22.09 -15.35
N LYS A 88 19.07 -23.38 -15.25
CA LYS A 88 18.04 -23.90 -14.34
C LYS A 88 18.33 -23.51 -12.89
N SER A 89 19.58 -23.62 -12.45
CA SER A 89 19.99 -23.23 -11.09
C SER A 89 19.83 -21.72 -10.87
N ASN A 90 20.28 -20.88 -11.82
CA ASN A 90 20.13 -19.42 -11.75
C ASN A 90 18.66 -18.99 -11.70
N ARG A 91 17.81 -19.65 -12.49
CA ARG A 91 16.36 -19.38 -12.51
C ARG A 91 15.70 -19.74 -11.19
N LEU A 92 16.06 -20.88 -10.61
CA LEU A 92 15.55 -21.29 -9.31
C LEU A 92 15.93 -20.28 -8.22
N GLU A 93 17.18 -19.82 -8.20
CA GLU A 93 17.64 -18.75 -7.31
C GLU A 93 16.80 -17.48 -7.49
N LYS A 94 16.60 -17.05 -8.75
CA LYS A 94 15.78 -15.87 -9.06
C LYS A 94 14.31 -16.03 -8.64
N VAL A 95 13.72 -17.22 -8.80
CA VAL A 95 12.36 -17.50 -8.30
C VAL A 95 12.30 -17.37 -6.78
N LEU A 96 13.28 -17.91 -6.06
CA LEU A 96 13.35 -17.79 -4.60
C LEU A 96 13.51 -16.33 -4.14
N GLU A 97 14.32 -15.54 -4.84
CA GLU A 97 14.46 -14.11 -4.59
C GLU A 97 13.13 -13.37 -4.78
N TYR A 98 12.44 -13.60 -5.91
CA TYR A 98 11.13 -12.98 -6.14
C TYR A 98 10.09 -13.40 -5.10
N VAL A 99 10.03 -14.68 -4.74
CA VAL A 99 9.10 -15.16 -3.70
C VAL A 99 9.40 -14.51 -2.35
N SER A 100 10.67 -14.34 -1.99
CA SER A 100 11.07 -13.59 -0.78
C SER A 100 10.62 -12.14 -0.85
N MET A 101 10.81 -11.46 -1.99
CA MET A 101 10.35 -10.07 -2.16
C MET A 101 8.83 -9.96 -2.06
N VAL A 102 8.07 -10.88 -2.65
CA VAL A 102 6.61 -10.93 -2.51
C VAL A 102 6.21 -11.11 -1.05
N HIS A 103 6.86 -12.03 -0.32
CA HIS A 103 6.61 -12.23 1.11
C HIS A 103 6.82 -10.96 1.92
N ASP A 104 7.95 -10.28 1.72
CA ASP A 104 8.28 -9.07 2.47
C ASP A 104 7.31 -7.92 2.15
N LEU A 105 6.93 -7.77 0.87
CA LEU A 105 5.93 -6.79 0.45
C LEU A 105 4.55 -7.08 1.03
N CYS A 106 4.08 -8.34 0.96
CA CYS A 106 2.81 -8.76 1.56
C CYS A 106 2.80 -8.51 3.07
N THR A 107 3.90 -8.80 3.76
CA THR A 107 4.06 -8.58 5.20
C THR A 107 3.87 -7.10 5.56
N VAL A 108 4.50 -6.17 4.82
CA VAL A 108 4.36 -4.73 5.05
C VAL A 108 2.95 -4.22 4.69
N LEU A 109 2.38 -4.70 3.59
CA LEU A 109 1.05 -4.31 3.08
C LEU A 109 -0.12 -4.96 3.84
N GLY A 110 0.16 -5.90 4.76
CA GLY A 110 -0.87 -6.67 5.46
C GLY A 110 -1.71 -7.55 4.52
N MET A 111 -1.11 -8.05 3.43
CA MET A 111 -1.76 -8.90 2.43
C MET A 111 -1.49 -10.39 2.69
N ASP A 112 -2.39 -11.26 2.24
CA ASP A 112 -2.17 -12.70 2.31
C ASP A 112 -1.10 -13.12 1.29
N PHE A 113 0.06 -13.53 1.81
CA PHE A 113 1.17 -14.01 0.98
C PHE A 113 0.75 -15.22 0.14
N LEU A 114 0.05 -16.18 0.75
CA LEU A 114 -0.26 -17.46 0.11
C LEU A 114 -1.19 -17.27 -1.11
N SER A 115 -2.27 -16.51 -0.96
CA SER A 115 -3.13 -16.13 -2.08
C SER A 115 -2.32 -15.43 -3.20
N THR A 116 -1.42 -14.52 -2.83
CA THR A 116 -0.63 -13.75 -3.80
C THR A 116 0.34 -14.64 -4.60
N VAL A 117 1.05 -15.58 -3.96
CA VAL A 117 1.99 -16.46 -4.70
C VAL A 117 1.28 -17.58 -5.47
N THR A 118 0.15 -18.09 -4.98
CA THR A 118 -0.61 -19.14 -5.67
C THR A 118 -1.32 -18.62 -6.94
N GLU A 119 -1.69 -17.33 -6.98
CA GLU A 119 -2.15 -16.67 -8.20
C GLU A 119 -1.09 -16.62 -9.31
N VAL A 120 0.20 -16.55 -8.92
CA VAL A 120 1.31 -16.62 -9.87
C VAL A 120 1.49 -18.04 -10.37
N HIS A 121 1.68 -18.98 -9.45
CA HIS A 121 1.75 -20.40 -9.77
C HIS A 121 1.53 -21.26 -8.51
N PRO A 122 0.67 -22.31 -8.55
CA PRO A 122 0.39 -23.15 -7.39
C PRO A 122 1.62 -23.81 -6.77
N SER A 123 2.63 -24.17 -7.58
CA SER A 123 3.87 -24.80 -7.09
C SER A 123 4.76 -23.88 -6.23
N LEU A 124 4.42 -22.60 -6.08
CA LEU A 124 5.18 -21.67 -5.25
C LEU A 124 4.75 -21.73 -3.78
N ASP A 125 3.67 -22.44 -3.49
CA ASP A 125 3.24 -22.74 -2.14
C ASP A 125 4.13 -23.82 -1.52
N ASP A 126 4.97 -23.43 -0.56
CA ASP A 126 5.85 -24.34 0.18
C ASP A 126 5.08 -25.37 1.04
N SER A 127 3.75 -25.21 1.24
CA SER A 127 2.91 -26.18 1.93
C SER A 127 2.53 -27.40 1.08
N ILE A 128 2.66 -27.29 -0.25
CA ILE A 128 2.44 -28.38 -1.20
C ILE A 128 3.75 -29.14 -1.36
N ALA A 129 3.93 -30.17 -0.52
CA ALA A 129 5.17 -30.97 -0.40
C ALA A 129 5.82 -31.38 -1.74
N ASP A 130 7.16 -31.22 -1.80
CA ASP A 130 8.16 -31.80 -2.72
C ASP A 130 8.01 -31.60 -4.24
N ASN A 131 7.08 -30.76 -4.69
CA ASN A 131 6.98 -30.43 -6.11
C ASN A 131 7.89 -29.24 -6.41
N CYS A 132 8.87 -29.42 -7.30
CA CYS A 132 9.83 -28.37 -7.63
C CYS A 132 9.11 -27.09 -8.08
N LYS A 133 9.59 -25.96 -7.59
CA LYS A 133 9.10 -24.63 -7.96
C LYS A 133 9.22 -24.46 -9.47
N SER A 134 8.15 -24.01 -10.11
CA SER A 134 8.16 -23.67 -11.53
C SER A 134 9.23 -22.60 -11.81
N ILE A 135 10.09 -22.87 -12.78
CA ILE A 135 11.17 -21.98 -13.27
C ILE A 135 10.86 -21.42 -14.66
N SER A 136 9.61 -21.57 -15.11
CA SER A 136 9.22 -21.23 -16.47
C SER A 136 9.33 -19.73 -16.73
N ASP A 137 9.53 -19.35 -18.00
CA ASP A 137 9.53 -17.94 -18.43
C ASP A 137 8.25 -17.21 -18.01
N GLU A 138 7.11 -17.89 -18.10
CA GLU A 138 5.82 -17.35 -17.67
C GLU A 138 5.77 -17.09 -16.17
N THR A 139 6.27 -18.03 -15.35
CA THR A 139 6.28 -17.91 -13.88
C THR A 139 7.16 -16.75 -13.44
N LEU A 140 8.37 -16.65 -13.99
CA LEU A 140 9.28 -15.54 -13.72
C LEU A 140 8.69 -14.20 -14.16
N SER A 141 8.05 -14.13 -15.33
CA SER A 141 7.39 -12.91 -15.80
C SER A 141 6.22 -12.49 -14.91
N LYS A 142 5.41 -13.45 -14.44
CA LYS A 142 4.31 -13.17 -13.51
C LYS A 142 4.83 -12.71 -12.15
N LEU A 143 5.85 -13.37 -11.59
CA LEU A 143 6.51 -12.95 -10.35
C LEU A 143 7.05 -11.52 -10.44
N ASP A 144 7.77 -11.19 -11.51
CA ASP A 144 8.30 -9.85 -11.75
C ASP A 144 7.19 -8.79 -11.81
N LYS A 145 6.09 -9.08 -12.51
CA LYS A 145 4.90 -8.22 -12.55
C LYS A 145 4.27 -8.07 -11.16
N THR A 146 4.08 -9.16 -10.43
CA THR A 146 3.50 -9.12 -9.07
C THR A 146 4.35 -8.26 -8.14
N VAL A 147 5.67 -8.46 -8.13
CA VAL A 147 6.60 -7.63 -7.35
C VAL A 147 6.49 -6.15 -7.74
N ALA A 148 6.46 -5.82 -9.03
CA ALA A 148 6.28 -4.45 -9.48
C ALA A 148 4.94 -3.84 -9.01
N THR A 149 3.84 -4.60 -9.10
CA THR A 149 2.53 -4.13 -8.64
C THR A 149 2.49 -3.88 -7.13
N LEU A 150 3.07 -4.78 -6.33
CA LEU A 150 3.13 -4.64 -4.88
C LEU A 150 4.03 -3.47 -4.46
N HIS A 151 5.13 -3.22 -5.17
CA HIS A 151 5.96 -2.03 -4.94
C HIS A 151 5.21 -0.73 -5.22
N GLU A 152 4.46 -0.65 -6.32
CA GLU A 152 3.64 0.53 -6.62
C GLU A 152 2.50 0.71 -5.60
N ASP A 153 1.86 -0.38 -5.14
CA ASP A 153 0.86 -0.32 -4.07
C ASP A 153 1.48 0.19 -2.76
N LYS A 154 2.67 -0.33 -2.38
CA LYS A 154 3.44 0.15 -1.22
C LYS A 154 3.70 1.65 -1.28
N LYS A 155 4.11 2.14 -2.45
CA LYS A 155 4.38 3.56 -2.68
C LYS A 155 3.12 4.41 -2.57
N LEU A 156 2.01 3.98 -3.20
CA LEU A 156 0.73 4.68 -3.16
C LEU A 156 0.18 4.76 -1.74
N ARG A 157 0.17 3.63 -1.02
CA ARG A 157 -0.30 3.54 0.37
C ARG A 157 0.54 4.39 1.30
N LEU A 158 1.87 4.41 1.14
CA LEU A 158 2.73 5.27 1.94
C LEU A 158 2.44 6.76 1.69
N SER A 159 2.32 7.18 0.44
CA SER A 159 1.98 8.57 0.11
C SER A 159 0.62 8.98 0.70
N LYS A 160 -0.38 8.10 0.58
CA LYS A 160 -1.71 8.33 1.16
C LYS A 160 -1.66 8.43 2.68
N LEU A 161 -0.95 7.53 3.35
CA LEU A 161 -0.76 7.56 4.80
C LEU A 161 -0.06 8.85 5.24
N GLN A 162 0.99 9.28 4.55
CA GLN A 162 1.71 10.52 4.85
C GLN A 162 0.83 11.76 4.70
N GLU A 163 -0.03 11.80 3.69
CA GLU A 163 -1.02 12.86 3.50
C GLU A 163 -2.01 12.90 4.68
N LEU A 164 -2.56 11.75 5.07
CA LEU A 164 -3.49 11.64 6.19
C LEU A 164 -2.84 12.04 7.52
N VAL A 165 -1.59 11.60 7.75
CA VAL A 165 -0.81 12.00 8.91
C VAL A 165 -0.59 13.52 8.93
N GLY A 166 -0.33 14.13 7.77
CA GLY A 166 -0.28 15.59 7.65
C GLY A 166 -1.58 16.26 8.11
N GLN A 167 -2.72 15.79 7.59
CA GLN A 167 -4.05 16.29 7.97
C GLN A 167 -4.35 16.09 9.46
N LEU A 168 -3.96 14.96 10.05
CA LEU A 168 -4.09 14.71 11.48
C LEU A 168 -3.30 15.72 12.30
N TYR A 169 -2.05 16.01 11.94
CA TYR A 169 -1.25 17.02 12.64
C TYR A 169 -1.87 18.41 12.54
N ASP A 170 -2.31 18.82 11.35
CA ASP A 170 -2.95 20.13 11.14
C ASP A 170 -4.24 20.25 11.99
N LEU A 171 -5.06 19.20 12.03
CA LEU A 171 -6.29 19.17 12.84
C LEU A 171 -5.99 19.14 14.34
N TRP A 172 -5.00 18.36 14.79
CA TRP A 172 -4.60 18.32 16.19
C TRP A 172 -4.01 19.65 16.67
N ASP A 173 -3.23 20.31 15.83
CA ASP A 173 -2.65 21.63 16.14
C ASP A 173 -3.73 22.70 16.16
N LEU A 174 -4.70 22.66 15.23
CA LEU A 174 -5.84 23.56 15.23
C LEU A 174 -6.74 23.40 16.46
N MET A 175 -6.93 22.16 16.91
CA MET A 175 -7.81 21.83 18.04
C MET A 175 -7.10 21.84 19.39
N ASP A 176 -5.81 22.21 19.45
CA ASP A 176 -4.97 22.11 20.65
C ASP A 176 -5.05 20.72 21.32
N ALA A 177 -5.10 19.65 20.52
CA ALA A 177 -5.35 18.29 21.01
C ALA A 177 -4.22 17.82 21.95
N PRO A 178 -4.54 17.25 23.12
CA PRO A 178 -3.56 16.85 24.12
C PRO A 178 -2.67 15.71 23.60
N THR A 179 -1.42 15.67 24.07
CA THR A 179 -0.42 14.68 23.64
C THR A 179 -0.87 13.24 23.87
N GLN A 180 -1.68 12.98 24.90
CA GLN A 180 -2.22 11.65 25.18
C GLN A 180 -3.15 11.15 24.07
N GLU A 181 -4.00 12.02 23.52
CA GLU A 181 -4.86 11.68 22.37
C GLU A 181 -4.04 11.44 21.11
N ARG A 182 -3.02 12.30 20.87
CA ARG A 182 -2.10 12.14 19.72
C ARG A 182 -1.34 10.80 19.80
N SER A 183 -0.90 10.39 20.99
CA SER A 183 -0.11 9.16 21.19
C SER A 183 -0.88 7.88 20.85
N MET A 184 -2.22 7.92 20.84
CA MET A 184 -3.04 6.77 20.43
C MET A 184 -2.86 6.43 18.94
N PHE A 185 -2.27 7.32 18.15
CA PHE A 185 -2.02 7.17 16.72
C PHE A 185 -0.51 7.10 16.39
N ASP A 186 0.35 6.82 17.36
CA ASP A 186 1.80 6.68 17.14
C ASP A 186 2.13 5.60 16.09
N HIS A 187 1.35 4.51 16.04
CA HIS A 187 1.51 3.44 15.04
C HIS A 187 1.14 3.88 13.62
N VAL A 188 0.31 4.90 13.47
CA VAL A 188 -0.06 5.50 12.18
C VAL A 188 0.97 6.55 11.76
N THR A 189 1.48 7.32 12.72
CA THR A 189 2.31 8.51 12.45
C THR A 189 3.81 8.21 12.36
N CYS A 190 4.27 7.03 12.78
CA CYS A 190 5.69 6.65 12.81
C CYS A 190 6.40 6.73 11.45
N ASN A 191 5.67 6.57 10.33
CA ASN A 191 6.22 6.57 8.97
C ASN A 191 6.09 7.93 8.24
N ARG A 192 5.77 9.01 8.94
CA ARG A 192 5.53 10.34 8.36
C ARG A 192 6.63 10.80 7.40
N SER A 193 7.89 10.54 7.75
CA SER A 193 9.05 10.96 6.97
C SER A 193 9.86 9.79 6.44
N ALA A 194 9.32 8.57 6.54
CA ALA A 194 9.98 7.38 6.02
C ALA A 194 9.94 7.37 4.49
N SER A 195 11.02 6.91 3.88
CA SER A 195 11.08 6.53 2.47
C SER A 195 10.45 5.16 2.24
N VAL A 196 10.13 4.83 0.99
CA VAL A 196 9.51 3.54 0.62
C VAL A 196 10.36 2.35 1.10
N ASP A 197 11.68 2.46 1.06
CA ASP A 197 12.59 1.36 1.42
C ASP A 197 12.75 1.18 2.93
N GLU A 198 12.60 2.26 3.71
CA GLU A 198 12.70 2.21 5.17
C GLU A 198 11.49 1.52 5.83
N VAL A 199 10.33 1.54 5.17
CA VAL A 199 9.10 0.91 5.67
C VAL A 199 9.15 -0.60 5.49
N THR A 200 9.60 -1.29 6.53
CA THR A 200 9.78 -2.76 6.56
C THR A 200 8.97 -3.44 7.67
N ALA A 201 8.35 -2.66 8.55
CA ALA A 201 7.57 -3.21 9.66
C ALA A 201 6.29 -3.92 9.15
N PRO A 202 5.95 -5.10 9.71
CA PRO A 202 4.72 -5.81 9.35
C PRO A 202 3.47 -4.97 9.57
N GLY A 203 2.57 -4.97 8.59
CA GLY A 203 1.30 -4.25 8.64
C GLY A 203 1.42 -2.72 8.65
N ALA A 204 2.62 -2.17 8.47
CA ALA A 204 2.85 -0.72 8.50
C ALA A 204 2.07 0.06 7.41
N LEU A 205 1.63 -0.62 6.36
CA LEU A 205 0.82 -0.08 5.26
C LEU A 205 -0.42 -0.95 4.98
N ALA A 206 -0.93 -1.61 6.02
CA ALA A 206 -2.16 -2.37 5.91
C ALA A 206 -3.38 -1.45 5.71
N LEU A 207 -4.40 -1.95 5.01
CA LEU A 207 -5.57 -1.15 4.64
C LEU A 207 -6.37 -0.69 5.86
N ASP A 208 -6.47 -1.53 6.88
CA ASP A 208 -7.13 -1.21 8.16
C ASP A 208 -6.45 -0.05 8.89
N LEU A 209 -5.12 0.02 8.85
CA LEU A 209 -4.36 1.15 9.41
C LEU A 209 -4.64 2.46 8.67
N ILE A 210 -4.71 2.41 7.33
CA ILE A 210 -5.05 3.58 6.50
C ILE A 210 -6.50 4.01 6.76
N GLU A 211 -7.44 3.05 6.77
CA GLU A 211 -8.86 3.30 7.07
C GLU A 211 -9.05 3.92 8.46
N GLN A 212 -8.28 3.46 9.45
CA GLN A 212 -8.28 4.05 10.79
C GLN A 212 -7.87 5.54 10.75
N ALA A 213 -6.82 5.87 9.99
CA ALA A 213 -6.36 7.25 9.83
C ALA A 213 -7.40 8.12 9.11
N GLU A 214 -8.00 7.61 8.03
CA GLU A 214 -9.08 8.31 7.30
C GLU A 214 -10.29 8.58 8.18
N THR A 215 -10.72 7.58 8.93
CA THR A 215 -11.85 7.69 9.86
C THR A 215 -11.58 8.73 10.94
N GLU A 216 -10.36 8.78 11.48
CA GLU A 216 -9.99 9.76 12.49
C GLU A 216 -9.92 11.18 11.91
N VAL A 217 -9.35 11.36 10.72
CA VAL A 217 -9.36 12.65 10.01
C VAL A 217 -10.81 13.13 9.82
N GLN A 218 -11.70 12.26 9.35
CA GLN A 218 -13.11 12.59 9.17
C GLN A 218 -13.79 12.96 10.48
N ARG A 219 -13.52 12.20 11.56
CA ARG A 219 -14.06 12.48 12.89
C ARG A 219 -13.60 13.83 13.42
N LEU A 220 -12.32 14.17 13.25
CA LEU A 220 -11.74 15.43 13.67
C LEU A 220 -12.27 16.61 12.84
N ASP A 221 -12.46 16.43 11.54
CA ASP A 221 -13.04 17.47 10.67
C ASP A 221 -14.50 17.77 11.04
N GLN A 222 -15.29 16.73 11.34
CA GLN A 222 -16.64 16.89 11.88
C GLN A 222 -16.65 17.60 13.23
N LEU A 223 -15.71 17.25 14.12
CA LEU A 223 -15.58 17.90 15.43
C LEU A 223 -15.19 19.37 15.27
N LYS A 224 -14.24 19.69 14.39
CA LYS A 224 -13.84 21.05 14.01
C LYS A 224 -15.06 21.85 13.56
N TYR A 225 -15.86 21.31 12.64
CA TYR A 225 -17.09 21.96 12.17
C TYR A 225 -18.11 22.20 13.29
N SER A 226 -18.37 21.19 14.13
CA SER A 226 -19.30 21.32 15.26
C SER A 226 -18.83 22.38 16.26
N LYS A 227 -17.53 22.43 16.54
CA LYS A 227 -16.94 23.41 17.48
C LYS A 227 -16.94 24.82 16.92
N MET A 228 -16.59 24.98 15.64
CA MET A 228 -16.71 26.25 14.93
C MET A 228 -18.15 26.78 15.02
N LYS A 229 -19.14 25.94 14.72
CA LYS A 229 -20.56 26.31 14.80
C LYS A 229 -20.94 26.74 16.22
N GLU A 230 -20.56 25.97 17.23
CA GLU A 230 -20.82 26.30 18.65
C GLU A 230 -20.23 27.67 19.03
N ILE A 231 -18.96 27.93 18.70
CA ILE A 231 -18.26 29.18 19.03
C ILE A 231 -18.89 30.36 18.30
N ALA A 232 -19.18 30.20 17.00
CA ALA A 232 -19.80 31.24 16.20
C ALA A 232 -21.15 31.68 16.80
N PHE A 233 -22.02 30.74 17.15
CA PHE A 233 -23.30 31.10 17.79
C PHE A 233 -23.12 31.76 19.17
N LYS A 234 -22.14 31.33 19.99
CA LYS A 234 -21.83 32.02 21.25
C LYS A 234 -21.37 33.46 21.02
N LYS A 235 -20.52 33.69 20.02
CA LYS A 235 -20.05 35.03 19.63
C LYS A 235 -21.19 35.89 19.10
N GLN A 236 -22.13 35.30 18.35
CA GLN A 236 -23.33 35.98 17.88
C GLN A 236 -24.21 36.43 19.06
N THR A 237 -24.43 35.57 20.05
CA THR A 237 -25.17 35.95 21.27
C THR A 237 -24.44 37.02 22.08
N GLU A 238 -23.11 36.94 22.23
CA GLU A 238 -22.30 38.00 22.88
C GLU A 238 -22.52 39.36 22.19
N LEU A 239 -22.52 39.37 20.85
CA LEU A 239 -22.76 40.56 20.05
C LEU A 239 -24.16 41.13 20.31
N GLU A 240 -25.18 40.28 20.32
CA GLU A 240 -26.58 40.66 20.57
C GLU A 240 -26.78 41.24 21.98
N ASP A 241 -26.16 40.65 23.00
CA ASP A 241 -26.20 41.14 24.38
C ASP A 241 -25.60 42.56 24.50
N ILE A 242 -24.49 42.82 23.81
CA ILE A 242 -23.86 44.15 23.77
C ILE A 242 -24.81 45.16 23.13
N TYR A 243 -25.42 44.80 22.01
CA TYR A 243 -26.35 45.68 21.31
C TYR A 243 -27.63 45.93 22.10
N ALA A 244 -28.18 44.91 22.77
CA ALA A 244 -29.30 45.05 23.68
C ALA A 244 -28.98 46.01 24.84
N GLY A 245 -27.81 45.86 25.47
CA GLY A 245 -27.34 46.78 26.51
C GLY A 245 -27.08 48.21 26.02
N ALA A 246 -26.72 48.37 24.74
CA ALA A 246 -26.56 49.68 24.10
C ALA A 246 -27.88 50.27 23.56
N HIS A 247 -29.02 49.61 23.81
CA HIS A 247 -30.34 49.93 23.25
C HIS A 247 -30.34 50.07 21.71
N THR A 248 -29.52 49.26 21.02
CA THR A 248 -29.51 49.16 19.56
C THR A 248 -30.45 48.04 19.12
N VAL A 249 -31.41 48.36 18.25
CA VAL A 249 -32.37 47.37 17.71
C VAL A 249 -31.74 46.59 16.57
N ILE A 250 -31.79 45.26 16.66
CA ILE A 250 -31.27 44.34 15.63
C ILE A 250 -32.26 43.21 15.42
N ASP A 251 -32.34 42.73 14.18
CA ASP A 251 -33.04 41.50 13.83
C ASP A 251 -32.14 40.28 14.13
N THR A 252 -32.27 39.74 15.34
CA THR A 252 -31.52 38.57 15.81
C THR A 252 -31.82 37.31 14.99
N ALA A 253 -33.08 37.14 14.56
CA ALA A 253 -33.48 35.99 13.74
C ALA A 253 -32.82 36.01 12.36
N ALA A 254 -32.78 37.17 11.71
CA ALA A 254 -32.07 37.33 10.44
C ALA A 254 -30.56 37.12 10.58
N ALA A 255 -29.95 37.61 11.67
CA ALA A 255 -28.52 37.44 11.93
C ALA A 255 -28.16 35.95 12.12
N HIS A 256 -28.95 35.22 12.91
CA HIS A 256 -28.79 33.77 13.12
C HIS A 256 -28.93 32.98 11.81
N MET A 257 -29.94 33.27 10.98
CA MET A 257 -30.11 32.61 9.69
C MET A 257 -28.94 32.88 8.74
N LYS A 258 -28.43 34.12 8.71
CA LYS A 258 -27.28 34.48 7.88
C LYS A 258 -26.02 33.75 8.33
N LEU A 259 -25.77 33.67 9.64
CA LEU A 259 -24.62 32.94 10.19
C LEU A 259 -24.71 31.44 9.87
N LEU A 260 -25.89 30.84 10.04
CA LEU A 260 -26.09 29.44 9.70
C LEU A 260 -25.82 29.17 8.22
N ALA A 261 -26.36 30.00 7.32
CA ALA A 261 -26.14 29.87 5.89
C ALA A 261 -24.66 30.01 5.50
N LEU A 262 -23.92 30.91 6.15
CA LEU A 262 -22.47 31.06 5.95
C LEU A 262 -21.70 29.82 6.39
N ILE A 263 -22.07 29.23 7.52
CA ILE A 263 -21.45 28.01 8.06
C ILE A 263 -21.77 26.79 7.20
N GLU A 264 -23.03 26.65 6.75
CA GLU A 264 -23.47 25.53 5.89
C GLU A 264 -22.92 25.62 4.47
N ALA A 265 -22.62 26.83 3.98
CA ALA A 265 -21.95 27.01 2.70
C ALA A 265 -20.52 26.43 2.67
N GLY A 266 -19.91 26.15 3.83
CA GLY A 266 -18.61 25.46 3.95
C GLY A 266 -17.43 26.20 3.32
N ASN A 267 -17.61 27.48 2.95
CA ASN A 267 -16.66 28.25 2.15
C ASN A 267 -15.71 29.13 2.98
N ILE A 268 -15.84 29.10 4.31
CA ILE A 268 -15.10 29.98 5.23
C ILE A 268 -14.34 29.11 6.22
N GLU A 269 -13.05 29.41 6.39
CA GLU A 269 -12.20 28.74 7.38
C GLU A 269 -12.63 29.13 8.81
N PRO A 270 -12.72 28.19 9.78
CA PRO A 270 -13.14 28.46 11.15
C PRO A 270 -12.44 29.66 11.80
N THR A 271 -11.12 29.77 11.62
CA THR A 271 -10.31 30.84 12.20
C THR A 271 -10.68 32.20 11.63
N GLU A 272 -10.98 32.27 10.33
CA GLU A 272 -11.39 33.50 9.65
C GLU A 272 -12.78 33.96 10.13
N LEU A 273 -13.74 33.03 10.21
CA LEU A 273 -15.08 33.34 10.71
C LEU A 273 -15.04 33.89 12.14
N ILE A 274 -14.31 33.21 13.03
CA ILE A 274 -14.20 33.63 14.43
C ILE A 274 -13.54 35.01 14.54
N ALA A 275 -12.47 35.26 13.78
CA ALA A 275 -11.80 36.56 13.77
C ALA A 275 -12.70 37.70 13.28
N ASP A 276 -13.52 37.46 12.25
CA ASP A 276 -14.50 38.45 11.78
C ASP A 276 -15.53 38.77 12.88
N MET A 277 -16.06 37.74 13.55
CA MET A 277 -17.02 37.93 14.65
C MET A 277 -16.39 38.67 15.84
N GLU A 278 -15.14 38.38 16.19
CA GLU A 278 -14.41 39.14 17.22
C GLU A 278 -14.20 40.60 16.83
N GLY A 279 -13.96 40.88 15.55
CA GLY A 279 -13.91 42.24 15.01
C GLY A 279 -15.25 42.96 15.13
N GLN A 280 -16.36 42.28 14.82
CA GLN A 280 -17.71 42.83 15.00
C GLN A 280 -18.03 43.14 16.47
N ILE A 281 -17.72 42.20 17.37
CA ILE A 281 -17.88 42.37 18.82
C ILE A 281 -17.07 43.56 19.32
N SER A 282 -15.82 43.73 18.86
CA SER A 282 -14.97 44.84 19.26
C SER A 282 -15.58 46.19 18.87
N LYS A 283 -16.09 46.31 17.63
CA LYS A 283 -16.79 47.50 17.16
C LYS A 283 -18.06 47.77 17.97
N ALA A 284 -18.84 46.74 18.27
CA ALA A 284 -20.06 46.88 19.08
C ALA A 284 -19.74 47.34 20.51
N LYS A 285 -18.64 46.86 21.11
CA LYS A 285 -18.17 47.32 22.44
C LYS A 285 -17.76 48.79 22.40
N GLU A 286 -17.04 49.23 21.37
CA GLU A 286 -16.68 50.64 21.20
C GLU A 286 -17.92 51.54 21.05
N GLU A 287 -18.90 51.10 20.25
CA GLU A 287 -20.15 51.84 20.08
C GLU A 287 -20.95 51.90 21.39
N ALA A 288 -21.09 50.78 22.11
CA ALA A 288 -21.75 50.73 23.41
C ALA A 288 -21.08 51.68 24.42
N LEU A 289 -19.74 51.71 24.46
CA LEU A 289 -18.97 52.63 25.30
C LEU A 289 -19.23 54.09 24.92
N SER A 290 -19.29 54.41 23.62
CA SER A 290 -19.54 55.79 23.17
C SER A 290 -20.92 56.31 23.58
N ARG A 291 -21.91 55.42 23.73
CA ARG A 291 -23.29 55.75 24.14
C ARG A 291 -23.51 55.77 25.64
N LYS A 292 -22.54 55.24 26.42
CA LYS A 292 -22.68 55.04 27.86
C LYS A 292 -23.13 56.30 28.61
N ASP A 293 -22.46 57.43 28.40
CA ASP A 293 -22.79 58.68 29.08
C ASP A 293 -24.22 59.16 28.82
N ILE A 294 -24.78 58.85 27.64
CA ILE A 294 -26.15 59.19 27.28
C ILE A 294 -27.12 58.23 27.97
N LEU A 295 -26.84 56.93 27.91
CA LEU A 295 -27.67 55.90 28.54
C LEU A 295 -27.74 56.08 30.06
N ASP A 296 -26.62 56.37 30.73
CA ASP A 296 -26.56 56.66 32.16
C ASP A 296 -27.42 57.88 32.54
N LYS A 297 -27.53 58.88 31.65
CA LYS A 297 -28.40 60.05 31.86
C LYS A 297 -29.88 59.70 31.66
N VAL A 298 -30.19 58.89 30.65
CA VAL A 298 -31.56 58.42 30.39
C VAL A 298 -32.05 57.56 31.55
N GLU A 299 -31.25 56.64 32.06
CA GLU A 299 -31.59 55.81 33.21
C GLU A 299 -31.90 56.64 34.45
N LYS A 300 -31.02 57.60 34.80
CA LYS A 300 -31.27 58.54 35.90
C LYS A 300 -32.58 59.33 35.72
N TRP A 301 -32.88 59.73 34.49
CA TRP A 301 -34.12 60.44 34.19
C TRP A 301 -35.35 59.52 34.35
N MET A 302 -35.29 58.28 33.85
CA MET A 302 -36.36 57.30 34.02
C MET A 302 -36.62 57.01 35.51
N SER A 303 -35.58 56.77 36.32
CA SER A 303 -35.75 56.55 37.76
C SER A 303 -36.36 57.76 38.48
N ALA A 304 -35.99 58.99 38.08
CA ALA A 304 -36.59 60.20 38.64
C ALA A 304 -38.09 60.31 38.29
N CYS A 305 -38.49 59.95 37.07
CA CYS A 305 -39.89 59.91 36.66
C CYS A 305 -40.70 58.84 37.41
N GLU A 306 -40.11 57.66 37.65
CA GLU A 306 -40.74 56.61 38.45
C GLU A 306 -40.94 57.05 39.91
N GLU A 307 -39.94 57.72 40.50
CA GLU A 307 -40.04 58.28 41.86
C GLU A 307 -41.11 59.37 41.94
N GLU A 308 -41.17 60.27 40.95
CA GLU A 308 -42.21 61.30 40.86
C GLU A 308 -43.60 60.67 40.80
N SER A 309 -43.82 59.70 39.91
CA SER A 309 -45.09 58.98 39.81
C SER A 309 -45.47 58.28 41.12
N TRP A 310 -44.49 57.66 41.81
CA TRP A 310 -44.73 57.01 43.08
C TRP A 310 -45.13 58.02 44.18
N LEU A 311 -44.49 59.19 44.22
CA LEU A 311 -44.83 60.27 45.16
C LEU A 311 -46.22 60.86 44.88
N GLU A 312 -46.59 61.01 43.61
CA GLU A 312 -47.93 61.46 43.22
C GLU A 312 -49.02 60.48 43.68
N ASP A 313 -48.79 59.18 43.48
CA ASP A 313 -49.71 58.13 43.94
C ASP A 313 -49.79 58.09 45.46
N TYR A 314 -48.66 58.23 46.17
CA TYR A 314 -48.64 58.32 47.63
C TYR A 314 -49.46 59.51 48.16
N ASN A 315 -49.27 60.69 47.57
CA ASN A 315 -49.99 61.92 47.93
C ASN A 315 -51.49 61.88 47.58
N ARG A 316 -51.94 60.94 46.75
CA ARG A 316 -53.37 60.72 46.46
C ARG A 316 -54.05 59.76 47.44
N VAL A 317 -53.29 58.91 48.12
CA VAL A 317 -53.81 57.85 49.00
C VAL A 317 -53.70 58.23 50.49
N CYS A 318 -52.79 59.14 50.85
CA CYS A 318 -52.71 59.80 52.16
C CYS A 318 -53.46 61.14 52.18
#